data_AF-A0A5S4EH93-F1
#
_entry.id   AF-A0A5S4EH93-F1
#
_cell.length_a   1.000
_cell.length_b   1.000
_cell.length_c   1.000
_cell.angle_alpha   90.00
_cell.angle_beta   90.00
_cell.angle_gamma   90.00
#
_symmetry.space_group_name_H-M   'P 1'
#
loop_
_entity.id
_entity.type
_entity.pdbx_description
1 polymer ?
#
loop_
_entity_poly.entity_id
_entity_poly.type
_entity_poly.pdbx_seq_one_letter_code
_entity_poly.pdbx_strand_id
1 'polypeptide(L)'
;MQPRPQNEEDKLARQAVEEDSVFVQAVTKLADTREVVASEDIYARGGMKLIGRGTRLSGELYDRLVTHKLLKPIEHSLSISDALDARQLVSLMQDEARHVPSLAPLFAQPELLKQLGRDFSQLRIPGPLTVRLAVMQSDRPKLFQHVLISAVVGTALGISGKLPREELQALSLASVFHDVGELCIQPTFLEPGHQMTAQERRHLYVHPITGFLMLRDFADLPKETAHAVLQHHERIDGSGYPYHLSGNEISRVSRYLAVAEVTASLIEKHGADKRIGMKFRMNRKKYDANVVALVSRLFRSFELQPSEKLDEAYLMTHLTQLGRLFEDWAALRKTITRTDLERVSALVDRVNALYMLVIEAGFDQCRIEDFLLLAGEADPEISMELTTLIDELNWQFRALLTDVERDPSLSGKQCPVALAAGIDGWLEQVRQFVDQ
;
A
#
# COMPACT_ATOMS: atom_id res chain seq x y z
N MET A 1 11.61 15.42 15.26
CA MET A 1 11.12 16.01 13.99
C MET A 1 9.99 16.98 14.36
N GLN A 2 10.11 18.27 14.07
CA GLN A 2 9.01 19.22 14.34
C GLN A 2 7.91 19.04 13.28
N PRO A 3 6.62 19.05 13.64
CA PRO A 3 5.54 18.87 12.68
C PRO A 3 5.46 20.07 11.72
N ARG A 4 5.55 19.79 10.41
CA ARG A 4 5.26 20.74 9.32
C ARG A 4 3.78 21.20 9.41
N PRO A 5 3.42 22.37 8.85
CA PRO A 5 2.07 22.93 8.98
C PRO A 5 0.99 21.94 8.52
N GLN A 6 -0.08 21.84 9.32
CA GLN A 6 -1.23 20.93 9.11
C GLN A 6 -1.73 21.03 7.67
N ASN A 7 -1.40 20.03 6.86
CA ASN A 7 -1.90 19.91 5.50
C ASN A 7 -3.39 19.51 5.53
N GLU A 8 -4.12 19.71 4.43
CA GLU A 8 -5.52 19.29 4.31
C GLU A 8 -5.69 17.77 4.54
N GLU A 9 -4.64 16.99 4.28
CA GLU A 9 -4.57 15.55 4.51
C GLU A 9 -4.61 15.19 6.00
N ASP A 10 -3.89 15.91 6.86
CA ASP A 10 -3.91 15.71 8.31
C ASP A 10 -5.30 16.01 8.89
N LYS A 11 -6.00 17.01 8.34
CA LYS A 11 -7.38 17.32 8.75
C LYS A 11 -8.33 16.21 8.32
N LEU A 12 -8.21 15.73 7.09
CA LEU A 12 -9.01 14.63 6.56
C LEU A 12 -8.80 13.35 7.38
N ALA A 13 -7.54 13.01 7.70
CA ALA A 13 -7.21 11.85 8.51
C ALA A 13 -7.77 11.95 9.94
N ARG A 14 -7.69 13.13 10.58
CA ARG A 14 -8.30 13.33 11.92
C ARG A 14 -9.81 13.20 11.88
N GLN A 15 -10.45 13.76 10.86
CA GLN A 15 -11.89 13.62 10.69
C GLN A 15 -12.28 12.14 10.51
N ALA A 16 -11.51 11.39 9.71
CA ALA A 16 -11.73 9.96 9.51
C ALA A 16 -11.67 9.15 10.81
N VAL A 17 -10.78 9.49 11.75
CA VAL A 17 -10.69 8.83 13.06
C VAL A 17 -11.77 9.29 14.04
N GLU A 18 -12.10 10.60 14.08
CA GLU A 18 -13.06 11.16 15.03
C GLU A 18 -14.53 10.87 14.67
N GLU A 19 -14.84 10.76 13.38
CA GLU A 19 -16.19 10.63 12.83
C GLU A 19 -16.36 9.32 12.05
N ASP A 20 -15.69 8.25 12.52
CA ASP A 20 -15.58 6.96 11.84
C ASP A 20 -16.89 6.15 11.81
N SER A 21 -17.91 6.67 11.13
CA SER A 21 -19.21 6.00 10.96
C SER A 21 -19.06 4.68 10.22
N VAL A 22 -18.06 4.56 9.32
CA VAL A 22 -17.74 3.35 8.57
C VAL A 22 -17.33 2.23 9.53
N PHE A 23 -16.37 2.50 10.42
CA PHE A 23 -15.96 1.52 11.41
C PHE A 23 -17.06 1.21 12.43
N VAL A 24 -17.84 2.21 12.87
CA VAL A 24 -18.99 1.99 13.75
C VAL A 24 -20.00 1.05 13.09
N GLN A 25 -20.29 1.23 11.81
CA GLN A 25 -21.15 0.31 11.06
C GLN A 25 -20.58 -1.11 11.05
N ALA A 26 -19.30 -1.24 10.67
CA ALA A 26 -18.63 -2.54 10.58
C ALA A 26 -18.59 -3.28 11.93
N VAL A 27 -18.31 -2.59 13.04
CA VAL A 27 -18.28 -3.22 14.37
C VAL A 27 -19.66 -3.59 14.89
N THR A 28 -20.71 -2.81 14.60
CA THR A 28 -22.09 -3.18 14.97
C THR A 28 -22.57 -4.41 14.19
N LYS A 29 -22.23 -4.52 12.89
CA LYS A 29 -22.48 -5.71 12.07
C LYS A 29 -21.68 -6.92 12.55
N LEU A 30 -20.42 -6.73 12.96
CA LEU A 30 -19.62 -7.78 13.60
C LEU A 30 -20.34 -8.34 14.84
N ALA A 31 -20.93 -7.46 15.65
CA ALA A 31 -21.60 -7.82 16.89
C ALA A 31 -22.87 -8.68 16.71
N ASP A 32 -23.43 -8.73 15.49
CA ASP A 32 -24.53 -9.64 15.16
C ASP A 32 -24.07 -11.11 15.07
N THR A 33 -22.78 -11.34 14.79
CA THR A 33 -22.21 -12.69 14.61
C THR A 33 -21.23 -13.08 15.72
N ARG A 34 -20.57 -12.11 16.35
CA ARG A 34 -19.63 -12.32 17.46
C ARG A 34 -20.10 -11.58 18.70
N GLU A 35 -19.67 -12.05 19.87
CA GLU A 35 -20.01 -11.40 21.13
C GLU A 35 -19.09 -10.19 21.34
N VAL A 36 -19.63 -9.01 21.04
CA VAL A 36 -18.99 -7.71 21.30
C VAL A 36 -19.78 -7.01 22.40
N VAL A 37 -19.11 -6.60 23.47
CA VAL A 37 -19.73 -6.03 24.67
C VAL A 37 -19.10 -4.69 25.01
N ALA A 38 -19.91 -3.74 25.46
CA ALA A 38 -19.43 -2.48 26.02
C ALA A 38 -18.66 -2.73 27.34
N SER A 39 -17.34 -2.53 27.33
CA SER A 39 -16.48 -2.74 28.51
C SER A 39 -16.66 -1.65 29.57
N GLU A 40 -17.16 -0.49 29.16
CA GLU A 40 -17.55 0.67 29.96
C GLU A 40 -18.80 1.36 29.39
N ASP A 41 -19.32 2.38 30.07
CA ASP A 41 -20.42 3.19 29.54
C ASP A 41 -19.94 3.99 28.31
N ILE A 42 -20.70 3.95 27.22
CA ILE A 42 -20.41 4.70 25.99
C ILE A 42 -21.20 6.00 25.99
N TYR A 43 -20.51 7.12 25.79
CA TYR A 43 -21.09 8.46 25.84
C TYR A 43 -20.92 9.20 24.51
N ALA A 44 -21.89 10.06 24.21
CA ALA A 44 -21.73 11.13 23.24
C ALA A 44 -20.79 12.22 23.80
N ARG A 45 -20.15 12.99 22.91
CA ARG A 45 -19.30 14.14 23.27
C ARG A 45 -20.04 15.18 24.12
N GLY A 46 -21.36 15.28 23.96
CA GLY A 46 -22.24 16.12 24.79
C GLY A 46 -22.59 15.56 26.17
N GLY A 47 -22.02 14.43 26.59
CA GLY A 47 -22.22 13.81 27.90
C GLY A 47 -23.44 12.87 28.02
N MET A 48 -24.24 12.73 26.96
CA MET A 48 -25.37 11.78 26.94
C MET A 48 -24.86 10.33 26.91
N LYS A 49 -25.37 9.48 27.81
CA LYS A 49 -25.08 8.03 27.77
C LYS A 49 -25.82 7.36 26.61
N LEU A 50 -25.06 6.73 25.72
CA LEU A 50 -25.57 6.00 24.57
C LEU A 50 -25.68 4.50 24.83
N ILE A 51 -24.70 3.87 25.47
CA ILE A 51 -24.75 2.43 25.78
C ILE A 51 -24.25 2.22 27.20
N GLY A 52 -24.90 1.34 27.96
CA GLY A 52 -24.45 0.97 29.30
C GLY A 52 -23.38 -0.12 29.26
N ARG A 53 -22.44 -0.08 30.19
CA ARG A 53 -21.47 -1.15 30.43
C ARG A 53 -22.16 -2.52 30.52
N GLY A 54 -21.55 -3.53 29.90
CA GLY A 54 -22.06 -4.89 29.85
C GLY A 54 -23.16 -5.13 28.80
N THR A 55 -23.58 -4.09 28.08
CA THR A 55 -24.53 -4.25 26.96
C THR A 55 -23.81 -4.92 25.79
N ARG A 56 -24.41 -6.00 25.27
CA ARG A 56 -23.98 -6.61 24.01
C ARG A 56 -24.38 -5.71 22.84
N LEU A 57 -23.44 -5.45 21.94
CA LEU A 57 -23.70 -4.68 20.72
C LEU A 57 -24.45 -5.53 19.69
N SER A 58 -25.13 -4.86 18.78
CA SER A 58 -25.78 -5.43 17.58
C SER A 58 -25.93 -4.34 16.52
N GLY A 59 -26.25 -4.73 15.29
CA GLY A 59 -26.58 -3.82 14.19
C GLY A 59 -27.71 -2.84 14.51
N GLU A 60 -28.65 -3.24 15.37
CA GLU A 60 -29.78 -2.39 15.80
C GLU A 60 -29.35 -1.13 16.58
N LEU A 61 -28.14 -1.14 17.16
CA LEU A 61 -27.60 0.00 17.90
C LEU A 61 -26.86 1.00 17.00
N TYR A 62 -26.70 0.70 15.71
CA TYR A 62 -25.96 1.54 14.75
C TYR A 62 -26.49 2.97 14.73
N ASP A 63 -27.78 3.16 14.43
CA ASP A 63 -28.38 4.49 14.28
C ASP A 63 -28.21 5.34 15.54
N ARG A 64 -28.34 4.71 16.72
CA ARG A 64 -28.14 5.36 18.01
C ARG A 64 -26.70 5.84 18.20
N LEU A 65 -25.72 5.08 17.73
CA LEU A 65 -24.30 5.38 17.87
C LEU A 65 -23.84 6.46 16.88
N VAL A 66 -24.34 6.48 15.65
CA VAL A 66 -23.92 7.46 14.62
C VAL A 66 -24.69 8.77 14.65
N THR A 67 -25.89 8.81 15.24
CA THR A 67 -26.67 10.06 15.41
C THR A 67 -25.93 11.06 16.31
N HIS A 68 -25.01 10.59 17.15
CA HIS A 68 -24.25 11.43 18.07
C HIS A 68 -22.75 11.27 17.85
N LYS A 69 -21.99 12.37 17.89
CA LYS A 69 -20.52 12.28 17.93
C LYS A 69 -20.09 11.59 19.22
N LEU A 70 -19.39 10.47 19.12
CA LEU A 70 -18.88 9.72 20.28
C LEU A 70 -17.84 10.54 21.06
N LEU A 71 -17.73 10.29 22.36
CA LEU A 71 -16.73 10.94 23.22
C LEU A 71 -15.29 10.54 22.83
N LYS A 72 -15.10 9.29 22.42
CA LYS A 72 -13.84 8.69 21.96
C LYS A 72 -14.15 7.59 20.93
N PRO A 73 -13.17 7.13 20.14
CA PRO A 73 -13.39 6.03 19.19
C PRO A 73 -13.98 4.80 19.89
N ILE A 74 -14.97 4.17 19.25
CA ILE A 74 -15.85 3.19 19.91
C ILE A 74 -15.07 1.99 20.46
N GLU A 75 -14.05 1.52 19.74
CA GLU A 75 -13.20 0.38 20.09
C GLU A 75 -12.50 0.52 21.44
N HIS A 76 -12.29 1.75 21.94
CA HIS A 76 -11.74 1.96 23.28
C HIS A 76 -12.69 1.54 24.39
N SER A 77 -13.98 1.42 24.09
CA SER A 77 -15.06 1.08 25.03
C SER A 77 -15.63 -0.32 24.78
N LEU A 78 -14.97 -1.14 23.96
CA LEU A 78 -15.44 -2.46 23.57
C LEU A 78 -14.51 -3.56 24.07
N SER A 79 -15.09 -4.73 24.30
CA SER A 79 -14.40 -6.00 24.49
C SER A 79 -15.05 -7.06 23.61
N ILE A 80 -14.22 -7.94 23.03
CA ILE A 80 -14.66 -9.08 22.23
C ILE A 80 -14.14 -10.36 22.88
N SER A 81 -14.99 -11.38 23.03
CA SER A 81 -14.67 -12.58 23.82
C SER A 81 -13.62 -13.48 23.16
N ASP A 82 -13.49 -13.41 21.84
CA ASP A 82 -12.51 -14.13 21.02
C ASP A 82 -11.54 -13.17 20.30
N ALA A 83 -11.03 -12.18 21.05
CA ALA A 83 -10.06 -11.19 20.59
C ALA A 83 -8.82 -11.83 19.95
N LEU A 84 -8.50 -11.37 18.73
CA LEU A 84 -7.31 -11.75 17.98
C LEU A 84 -6.03 -11.28 18.68
N ASP A 85 -5.49 -12.13 19.54
CA ASP A 85 -4.19 -11.92 20.18
C ASP A 85 -3.03 -12.36 19.28
N ALA A 86 -1.81 -12.08 19.71
CA ALA A 86 -0.62 -12.41 18.94
C ALA A 86 -0.44 -13.92 18.70
N ARG A 87 -0.95 -14.79 19.57
CA ARG A 87 -0.84 -16.26 19.37
C ARG A 87 -1.82 -16.74 18.32
N GLN A 88 -3.05 -16.22 18.36
CA GLN A 88 -4.06 -16.51 17.34
C GLN A 88 -3.61 -16.01 15.97
N LEU A 89 -3.01 -14.82 15.90
CA LEU A 89 -2.41 -14.31 14.66
C LEU A 89 -1.32 -15.24 14.13
N VAL A 90 -0.42 -15.76 14.98
CA VAL A 90 0.58 -16.75 14.54
C VAL A 90 -0.07 -17.99 13.96
N SER A 91 -1.14 -18.50 14.56
CA SER A 91 -1.89 -19.64 14.02
C SER A 91 -2.47 -19.32 12.64
N LEU A 92 -3.12 -18.17 12.50
CA LEU A 92 -3.70 -17.73 11.23
C LEU A 92 -2.63 -17.52 10.15
N MET A 93 -1.49 -16.93 10.49
CA MET A 93 -0.35 -16.77 9.59
C MET A 93 0.20 -18.12 9.11
N GLN A 94 0.30 -19.09 10.02
CA GLN A 94 0.73 -20.45 9.67
C GLN A 94 -0.28 -21.16 8.78
N ASP A 95 -1.58 -20.95 9.01
CA ASP A 95 -2.64 -21.51 8.19
C ASP A 95 -2.67 -20.85 6.80
N GLU A 96 -2.64 -19.52 6.71
CA GLU A 96 -2.56 -18.79 5.43
C GLU A 96 -1.36 -19.23 4.60
N ALA A 97 -0.21 -19.40 5.22
CA ALA A 97 0.98 -19.87 4.52
C ALA A 97 0.88 -21.28 3.93
N ARG A 98 0.01 -22.16 4.46
CA ARG A 98 -0.28 -23.46 3.84
C ARG A 98 -1.13 -23.31 2.58
N HIS A 99 -1.90 -22.24 2.46
CA HIS A 99 -2.79 -21.96 1.34
C HIS A 99 -2.15 -21.08 0.26
N VAL A 100 -1.04 -20.42 0.59
CA VAL A 100 -0.26 -19.57 -0.33
C VAL A 100 1.03 -20.32 -0.71
N PRO A 101 1.06 -21.08 -1.81
CA PRO A 101 2.19 -21.97 -2.16
C PRO A 101 3.53 -21.23 -2.27
N SER A 102 3.46 -19.96 -2.63
CA SER A 102 4.57 -19.03 -2.73
C SER A 102 5.25 -18.70 -1.39
N LEU A 103 4.57 -18.90 -0.27
CA LEU A 103 5.20 -18.80 1.04
C LEU A 103 5.94 -20.10 1.42
N ALA A 104 5.72 -21.22 0.73
CA ALA A 104 6.35 -22.51 1.07
C ALA A 104 7.88 -22.46 1.25
N PRO A 105 8.68 -21.69 0.47
CA PRO A 105 10.12 -21.57 0.71
C PRO A 105 10.48 -20.97 2.08
N LEU A 106 9.65 -20.06 2.59
CA LEU A 106 9.80 -19.53 3.94
C LEU A 106 9.49 -20.61 4.99
N PHE A 107 8.47 -21.42 4.72
CA PHE A 107 8.02 -22.48 5.62
C PHE A 107 8.89 -23.74 5.58
N ALA A 108 9.71 -23.89 4.53
CA ALA A 108 10.77 -24.88 4.42
C ALA A 108 12.00 -24.57 5.30
N GLN A 109 11.95 -23.49 6.12
CA GLN A 109 13.01 -23.09 7.05
C GLN A 109 12.52 -23.26 8.51
N PRO A 110 12.63 -24.46 9.12
CA PRO A 110 12.00 -24.74 10.42
C PRO A 110 12.46 -23.83 11.55
N GLU A 111 13.74 -23.44 11.57
CA GLU A 111 14.29 -22.58 12.61
C GLU A 111 13.80 -21.13 12.48
N LEU A 112 13.61 -20.65 11.25
CA LEU A 112 13.04 -19.32 11.00
C LEU A 112 11.57 -19.29 11.44
N LEU A 113 10.78 -20.32 11.12
CA LEU A 113 9.39 -20.41 11.56
C LEU A 113 9.26 -20.48 13.08
N LYS A 114 10.09 -21.30 13.74
CA LYS A 114 10.11 -21.36 15.22
C LYS A 114 10.48 -20.02 15.82
N GLN A 115 11.43 -19.30 15.22
CA GLN A 115 11.80 -17.97 15.69
C GLN A 115 10.67 -16.96 15.48
N LEU A 116 10.08 -16.92 14.27
CA LEU A 116 8.94 -16.06 13.95
C LEU A 116 7.78 -16.29 14.94
N GLY A 117 7.38 -17.55 15.14
CA GLY A 117 6.31 -17.87 16.09
C GLY A 117 6.64 -17.45 17.53
N ARG A 118 7.89 -17.62 17.97
CA ARG A 118 8.33 -17.20 19.33
C ARG A 118 8.38 -15.68 19.49
N ASP A 119 8.91 -14.97 18.52
CA ASP A 119 9.08 -13.51 18.60
C ASP A 119 7.72 -12.81 18.46
N PHE A 120 6.87 -13.31 17.55
CA PHE A 120 5.55 -12.76 17.31
C PHE A 120 4.56 -13.04 18.46
N SER A 121 4.54 -14.26 19.01
CA SER A 121 3.62 -14.60 20.12
C SER A 121 3.88 -13.82 21.42
N GLN A 122 5.03 -13.15 21.54
CA GLN A 122 5.36 -12.28 22.67
C GLN A 122 4.84 -10.84 22.50
N LEU A 123 4.33 -10.49 21.32
CA LEU A 123 3.79 -9.16 21.06
C LEU A 123 2.53 -8.94 21.89
N ARG A 124 2.39 -7.72 22.41
CA ARG A 124 1.19 -7.27 23.11
C ARG A 124 0.39 -6.40 22.16
N ILE A 125 -0.84 -6.81 21.88
CA ILE A 125 -1.78 -6.04 21.08
C ILE A 125 -2.81 -5.42 22.02
N PRO A 126 -2.86 -4.08 22.13
CA PRO A 126 -3.89 -3.40 22.91
C PRO A 126 -5.30 -3.85 22.53
N GLY A 127 -6.18 -4.00 23.53
CA GLY A 127 -7.56 -4.45 23.34
C GLY A 127 -8.31 -3.74 22.21
N PRO A 128 -8.29 -2.39 22.11
CA PRO A 128 -8.97 -1.69 21.02
C PRO A 128 -8.47 -2.08 19.62
N LEU A 129 -7.17 -2.41 19.48
CA LEU A 129 -6.61 -2.86 18.22
C LEU A 129 -7.02 -4.31 17.88
N THR A 130 -7.25 -5.16 18.88
CA THR A 130 -7.82 -6.50 18.63
C THR A 130 -9.25 -6.42 18.08
N VAL A 131 -10.03 -5.40 18.47
CA VAL A 131 -11.36 -5.13 17.89
C VAL A 131 -11.22 -4.71 16.43
N ARG A 132 -10.26 -3.84 16.10
CA ARG A 132 -9.98 -3.46 14.70
C ARG A 132 -9.56 -4.66 13.85
N LEU A 133 -8.73 -5.56 14.38
CA LEU A 133 -8.38 -6.81 13.68
C LEU A 133 -9.59 -7.71 13.46
N ALA A 134 -10.48 -7.85 14.45
CA ALA A 134 -11.69 -8.65 14.31
C ALA A 134 -12.65 -8.08 13.25
N VAL A 135 -12.78 -6.75 13.19
CA VAL A 135 -13.53 -6.06 12.13
C VAL A 135 -12.87 -6.27 10.77
N MET A 136 -11.55 -6.08 10.67
CA MET A 136 -10.80 -6.30 9.43
C MET A 136 -10.97 -7.73 8.92
N GLN A 137 -10.85 -8.74 9.80
CA GLN A 137 -11.05 -10.15 9.46
C GLN A 137 -12.45 -10.42 8.89
N SER A 138 -13.49 -9.84 9.48
CA SER A 138 -14.87 -10.14 9.11
C SER A 138 -15.40 -9.31 7.94
N ASP A 139 -15.07 -8.02 7.89
CA ASP A 139 -15.63 -7.07 6.91
C ASP A 139 -14.68 -6.83 5.73
N ARG A 140 -13.36 -7.01 5.94
CA ARG A 140 -12.30 -6.76 4.95
C ARG A 140 -11.36 -7.98 4.78
N PRO A 141 -11.88 -9.17 4.40
CA PRO A 141 -11.09 -10.40 4.41
C PRO A 141 -9.82 -10.35 3.53
N LYS A 142 -9.87 -9.65 2.39
CA LYS A 142 -8.69 -9.46 1.51
C LYS A 142 -7.61 -8.61 2.19
N LEU A 143 -8.00 -7.50 2.81
CA LEU A 143 -7.08 -6.66 3.59
C LEU A 143 -6.50 -7.43 4.77
N PHE A 144 -7.33 -8.23 5.46
CA PHE A 144 -6.87 -9.08 6.55
C PHE A 144 -5.83 -10.10 6.08
N GLN A 145 -6.06 -10.76 4.94
CA GLN A 145 -5.09 -11.66 4.34
C GLN A 145 -3.77 -10.92 4.01
N HIS A 146 -3.87 -9.72 3.41
CA HIS A 146 -2.70 -8.90 3.08
C HIS A 146 -1.83 -8.61 4.29
N VAL A 147 -2.42 -8.14 5.39
CA VAL A 147 -1.65 -7.83 6.61
C VAL A 147 -1.03 -9.07 7.27
N LEU A 148 -1.65 -10.25 7.14
CA LEU A 148 -1.05 -11.50 7.62
C LEU A 148 0.19 -11.88 6.80
N ILE A 149 0.10 -11.80 5.48
CA ILE A 149 1.24 -12.09 4.58
C ILE A 149 2.35 -11.06 4.78
N SER A 150 2.01 -9.77 4.83
CA SER A 150 2.94 -8.68 5.15
C SER A 150 3.63 -8.88 6.51
N ALA A 151 2.93 -9.35 7.53
CA ALA A 151 3.51 -9.64 8.84
C ALA A 151 4.47 -10.84 8.83
N VAL A 152 4.15 -11.88 8.07
CA VAL A 152 5.04 -13.03 7.85
C VAL A 152 6.33 -12.58 7.15
N VAL A 153 6.20 -11.85 6.03
CA VAL A 153 7.33 -11.37 5.24
C VAL A 153 8.16 -10.36 6.03
N GLY A 154 7.52 -9.37 6.66
CA GLY A 154 8.19 -8.33 7.45
C GLY A 154 8.97 -8.91 8.62
N THR A 155 8.37 -9.81 9.39
CA THR A 155 9.05 -10.46 10.52
C THR A 155 10.23 -11.32 10.04
N ALA A 156 10.07 -12.07 8.94
CA ALA A 156 11.14 -12.86 8.36
C ALA A 156 12.31 -12.02 7.86
N LEU A 157 12.03 -10.89 7.22
CA LEU A 157 13.04 -9.90 6.80
C LEU A 157 13.75 -9.33 8.03
N GLY A 158 13.02 -8.96 9.07
CA GLY A 158 13.58 -8.44 10.31
C GLY A 158 14.54 -9.42 11.00
N ILE A 159 14.13 -10.68 11.12
CA ILE A 159 14.98 -11.76 11.67
C ILE A 159 16.23 -11.96 10.82
N SER A 160 16.07 -12.08 9.51
CA SER A 160 17.18 -12.30 8.57
C SER A 160 18.16 -11.13 8.51
N GLY A 161 17.62 -9.92 8.69
CA GLY A 161 18.36 -8.67 8.80
C GLY A 161 18.94 -8.41 10.19
N LYS A 162 18.71 -9.32 11.15
CA LYS A 162 19.17 -9.23 12.54
C LYS A 162 18.77 -7.89 13.18
N LEU A 163 17.51 -7.48 13.00
CA LEU A 163 17.00 -6.31 13.69
C LEU A 163 17.10 -6.51 15.22
N PRO A 164 17.43 -5.45 15.98
CA PRO A 164 17.28 -5.45 17.42
C PRO A 164 15.85 -5.84 17.82
N ARG A 165 15.69 -6.44 19.01
CA ARG A 165 14.38 -6.93 19.48
C ARG A 165 13.27 -5.88 19.39
N GLU A 166 13.55 -4.63 19.80
CA GLU A 166 12.56 -3.55 19.77
C GLU A 166 12.16 -3.16 18.34
N GLU A 167 13.13 -3.06 17.41
CA GLU A 167 12.86 -2.80 15.99
C GLU A 167 12.11 -3.96 15.34
N LEU A 168 12.42 -5.21 15.70
CA LEU A 168 11.71 -6.39 15.22
C LEU A 168 10.25 -6.40 15.70
N GLN A 169 10.03 -6.09 16.99
CA GLN A 169 8.67 -5.97 17.53
C GLN A 169 7.88 -4.86 16.84
N ALA A 170 8.52 -3.71 16.61
CA ALA A 170 7.93 -2.60 15.89
C ALA A 170 7.57 -2.98 14.44
N LEU A 171 8.48 -3.66 13.72
CA LEU A 171 8.24 -4.13 12.37
C LEU A 171 7.10 -5.13 12.32
N SER A 172 7.09 -6.14 13.19
CA SER A 172 6.03 -7.16 13.21
C SER A 172 4.66 -6.56 13.49
N LEU A 173 4.55 -5.63 14.45
CA LEU A 173 3.29 -4.93 14.73
C LEU A 173 2.91 -3.99 13.58
N ALA A 174 3.86 -3.23 13.03
CA ALA A 174 3.58 -2.32 11.93
C ALA A 174 3.12 -3.07 10.68
N SER A 175 3.69 -4.24 10.38
CA SER A 175 3.22 -5.09 9.27
C SER A 175 1.78 -5.57 9.45
N VAL A 176 1.30 -5.79 10.69
CA VAL A 176 -0.11 -6.12 10.96
C VAL A 176 -1.04 -4.92 10.77
N PHE A 177 -0.56 -3.72 11.07
CA PHE A 177 -1.40 -2.52 11.18
C PHE A 177 -1.14 -1.45 10.11
N HIS A 178 -0.28 -1.68 9.12
CA HIS A 178 0.10 -0.65 8.14
C HIS A 178 -1.10 -0.07 7.39
N ASP A 179 -2.05 -0.92 7.00
CA ASP A 179 -3.27 -0.50 6.31
C ASP A 179 -4.49 -0.38 7.23
N VAL A 180 -4.31 -0.32 8.56
CA VAL A 180 -5.45 -0.21 9.50
C VAL A 180 -6.30 1.04 9.25
N GLY A 181 -5.71 2.09 8.67
CA GLY A 181 -6.41 3.31 8.28
C GLY A 181 -7.45 3.11 7.18
N GLU A 182 -7.36 2.03 6.39
CA GLU A 182 -8.35 1.70 5.36
C GLU A 182 -9.71 1.29 5.94
N LEU A 183 -9.78 0.95 7.23
CA LEU A 183 -11.05 0.66 7.92
C LEU A 183 -11.97 1.88 7.97
N CYS A 184 -11.44 3.10 7.81
CA CYS A 184 -12.24 4.33 7.73
C CYS A 184 -12.73 4.63 6.31
N ILE A 185 -12.30 3.87 5.29
CA ILE A 185 -12.66 4.08 3.89
C ILE A 185 -13.92 3.26 3.59
N GLN A 186 -14.88 3.85 2.87
CA GLN A 186 -16.07 3.12 2.43
C GLN A 186 -15.68 1.87 1.64
N PRO A 187 -16.19 0.67 2.00
CA PRO A 187 -15.83 -0.57 1.30
C PRO A 187 -16.04 -0.51 -0.21
N THR A 188 -17.11 0.16 -0.65
CA THR A 188 -17.46 0.33 -2.07
C THR A 188 -16.38 1.05 -2.87
N PHE A 189 -15.56 1.90 -2.24
CA PHE A 189 -14.47 2.59 -2.93
C PHE A 189 -13.29 1.68 -3.25
N LEU A 190 -13.18 0.54 -2.55
CA LEU A 190 -12.10 -0.44 -2.69
C LEU A 190 -12.55 -1.69 -3.46
N GLU A 191 -13.79 -1.71 -3.95
CA GLU A 191 -14.30 -2.84 -4.73
C GLU A 191 -13.62 -2.91 -6.10
N PRO A 192 -13.25 -4.13 -6.56
CA PRO A 192 -12.68 -4.30 -7.89
C PRO A 192 -13.59 -3.73 -8.99
N GLY A 193 -13.04 -2.88 -9.86
CA GLY A 193 -13.79 -2.23 -10.95
C GLY A 193 -14.40 -0.87 -10.61
N HIS A 194 -14.37 -0.44 -9.34
CA HIS A 194 -14.77 0.91 -8.98
C HIS A 194 -13.70 1.92 -9.41
N GLN A 195 -14.08 2.87 -10.27
CA GLN A 195 -13.22 3.99 -10.64
C GLN A 195 -13.33 5.09 -9.58
N MET A 196 -12.38 5.09 -8.62
CA MET A 196 -12.37 6.10 -7.56
C MET A 196 -12.31 7.52 -8.12
N THR A 197 -13.21 8.38 -7.67
CA THR A 197 -13.11 9.82 -7.91
C THR A 197 -11.87 10.41 -7.23
N ALA A 198 -11.43 11.59 -7.65
CA ALA A 198 -10.30 12.27 -7.02
C ALA A 198 -10.50 12.49 -5.51
N GLN A 199 -11.75 12.72 -5.06
CA GLN A 199 -12.07 12.86 -3.64
C GLN A 199 -11.98 11.52 -2.90
N GLU A 200 -12.52 10.44 -3.46
CA GLU A 200 -12.44 9.10 -2.88
C GLU A 200 -10.98 8.65 -2.75
N ARG A 201 -10.16 8.91 -3.79
CA ARG A 201 -8.73 8.58 -3.79
C ARG A 201 -7.94 9.30 -2.71
N ARG A 202 -8.36 10.50 -2.28
CA ARG A 202 -7.73 11.19 -1.14
C ARG A 202 -7.87 10.39 0.15
N HIS A 203 -9.01 9.75 0.39
CA HIS A 203 -9.19 8.89 1.57
C HIS A 203 -8.20 7.72 1.59
N LEU A 204 -7.94 7.12 0.43
CA LEU A 204 -6.90 6.09 0.29
C LEU A 204 -5.51 6.65 0.55
N TYR A 205 -5.17 7.81 0.00
CA TYR A 205 -3.84 8.41 0.18
C TYR A 205 -3.52 8.79 1.64
N VAL A 206 -4.53 9.18 2.43
CA VAL A 206 -4.32 9.57 3.84
C VAL A 206 -4.36 8.40 4.82
N HIS A 207 -4.60 7.16 4.37
CA HIS A 207 -4.68 6.02 5.28
C HIS A 207 -3.41 5.79 6.13
N PRO A 208 -2.17 6.07 5.67
CA PRO A 208 -0.99 5.94 6.53
C PRO A 208 -1.04 6.94 7.69
N ILE A 209 -1.56 8.14 7.45
CA ILE A 209 -1.77 9.17 8.48
C ILE A 209 -2.86 8.70 9.44
N THR A 210 -3.99 8.23 8.93
CA THR A 210 -5.09 7.67 9.73
C THR A 210 -4.60 6.53 10.63
N GLY A 211 -3.84 5.57 10.09
CA GLY A 211 -3.24 4.47 10.83
C GLY A 211 -2.27 4.96 11.91
N PHE A 212 -1.40 5.94 11.61
CA PHE A 212 -0.53 6.56 12.60
C PHE A 212 -1.32 7.19 13.76
N LEU A 213 -2.39 7.93 13.47
CA LEU A 213 -3.24 8.56 14.47
C LEU A 213 -3.91 7.53 15.38
N MET A 214 -4.31 6.38 14.83
CA MET A 214 -4.88 5.28 15.60
C MET A 214 -3.86 4.62 16.53
N LEU A 215 -2.58 4.53 16.13
CA LEU A 215 -1.59 3.75 16.86
C LEU A 215 -0.76 4.55 17.87
N ARG A 216 -0.49 5.84 17.60
CA ARG A 216 0.53 6.63 18.31
C ARG A 216 0.28 6.80 19.82
N ASP A 217 -0.98 6.71 20.25
CA ASP A 217 -1.37 6.99 21.64
C ASP A 217 -1.36 5.73 22.53
N PHE A 218 -1.06 4.55 21.97
CA PHE A 218 -0.92 3.30 22.73
C PHE A 218 0.50 3.15 23.30
N ALA A 219 0.64 3.39 24.61
CA ALA A 219 1.92 3.29 25.32
C ALA A 219 2.56 1.88 25.31
N ASP A 220 1.76 0.84 25.12
CA ASP A 220 2.23 -0.56 25.06
C ASP A 220 2.85 -0.93 23.70
N LEU A 221 2.70 -0.09 22.68
CA LEU A 221 3.33 -0.29 21.37
C LEU A 221 4.74 0.31 21.35
N PRO A 222 5.72 -0.36 20.71
CA PRO A 222 6.97 0.30 20.34
C PRO A 222 6.67 1.58 19.54
N LYS A 223 7.36 2.69 19.87
CA LYS A 223 7.10 3.99 19.23
C LYS A 223 7.27 3.94 17.72
N GLU A 224 8.26 3.19 17.26
CA GLU A 224 8.55 3.00 15.83
C GLU A 224 7.41 2.32 15.07
N THR A 225 6.49 1.59 15.75
CA THR A 225 5.34 0.94 15.10
C THR A 225 4.49 1.96 14.36
N ALA A 226 4.05 3.02 15.05
CA ALA A 226 3.21 4.04 14.45
C ALA A 226 3.95 4.78 13.33
N HIS A 227 5.24 5.10 13.53
CA HIS A 227 6.06 5.75 12.50
C HIS A 227 6.25 4.88 11.26
N ALA A 228 6.42 3.57 11.41
CA ALA A 228 6.49 2.65 10.28
C ALA A 228 5.17 2.60 9.51
N VAL A 229 4.02 2.54 10.22
CA VAL A 229 2.70 2.67 9.60
C VAL A 229 2.52 4.01 8.89
N LEU A 230 3.06 5.12 9.41
CA LEU A 230 2.98 6.41 8.72
C LEU A 230 3.78 6.45 7.41
N GLN A 231 4.90 5.73 7.37
CA GLN A 231 5.94 5.88 6.34
C GLN A 231 6.03 4.69 5.38
N HIS A 232 5.14 3.70 5.46
CA HIS A 232 5.29 2.46 4.68
C HIS A 232 5.22 2.69 3.15
N HIS A 233 4.51 3.73 2.71
CA HIS A 233 4.49 4.17 1.32
C HIS A 233 5.54 5.23 0.95
N GLU A 234 6.39 5.65 1.89
CA GLU A 234 7.53 6.52 1.59
C GLU A 234 8.60 5.76 0.80
N ARG A 235 9.34 6.46 -0.05
CA ARG A 235 10.35 5.86 -0.94
C ARG A 235 11.66 6.62 -0.78
N ILE A 236 12.80 5.91 -0.80
CA ILE A 236 14.12 6.49 -0.49
C ILE A 236 14.48 7.67 -1.38
N ASP A 237 14.00 7.69 -2.62
CA ASP A 237 14.19 8.76 -3.59
C ASP A 237 13.24 9.96 -3.40
N GLY A 238 12.38 9.96 -2.38
CA GLY A 238 11.40 11.01 -2.12
C GLY A 238 10.12 10.89 -2.94
N SER A 239 9.99 9.88 -3.81
CA SER A 239 8.80 9.72 -4.66
C SER A 239 7.59 9.14 -3.94
N GLY A 240 7.72 8.80 -2.65
CA GLY A 240 6.68 8.17 -1.86
C GLY A 240 5.71 9.17 -1.24
N TYR A 241 4.86 8.69 -0.33
CA TYR A 241 3.84 9.49 0.34
C TYR A 241 3.61 9.01 1.78
N PRO A 242 2.94 9.79 2.67
CA PRO A 242 2.23 11.07 2.47
C PRO A 242 3.11 12.33 2.52
N TYR A 243 4.33 12.26 3.03
CA TYR A 243 5.17 13.44 3.31
C TYR A 243 6.37 13.59 2.38
N HIS A 244 6.53 12.70 1.40
CA HIS A 244 7.62 12.71 0.42
C HIS A 244 9.00 12.68 1.11
N LEU A 245 9.13 11.82 2.12
CA LEU A 245 10.36 11.66 2.88
C LEU A 245 11.43 10.98 2.03
N SER A 246 12.69 11.33 2.25
CA SER A 246 13.80 10.80 1.46
C SER A 246 14.92 10.22 2.34
N GLY A 247 15.64 9.23 1.83
CA GLY A 247 16.84 8.69 2.45
C GLY A 247 16.69 8.36 3.95
N ASN A 248 17.42 9.09 4.78
CA ASN A 248 17.49 8.89 6.23
C ASN A 248 16.32 9.52 7.02
N GLU A 249 15.42 10.24 6.36
CA GLU A 249 14.16 10.72 6.97
C GLU A 249 13.17 9.58 7.18
N ILE A 250 13.33 8.49 6.42
CA ILE A 250 12.55 7.27 6.53
C ILE A 250 13.21 6.35 7.55
N SER A 251 12.47 5.96 8.59
CA SER A 251 13.01 5.10 9.65
C SER A 251 13.49 3.75 9.08
N ARG A 252 14.45 3.10 9.76
CA ARG A 252 14.90 1.77 9.36
C ARG A 252 13.75 0.76 9.34
N VAL A 253 12.86 0.79 10.35
CA VAL A 253 11.68 -0.09 10.41
C VAL A 253 10.75 0.16 9.22
N SER A 254 10.52 1.43 8.88
CA SER A 254 9.70 1.83 7.72
C SER A 254 10.28 1.33 6.40
N ARG A 255 11.61 1.38 6.23
CA ARG A 255 12.29 0.84 5.04
C ARG A 255 12.15 -0.68 4.92
N TYR A 256 12.14 -1.40 6.04
CA TYR A 256 11.83 -2.83 6.05
C TYR A 256 10.37 -3.09 5.67
N LEU A 257 9.45 -2.33 6.26
CA LEU A 257 8.01 -2.46 6.01
C LEU A 257 7.64 -2.19 4.55
N ALA A 258 8.19 -1.13 3.94
CA ALA A 258 7.97 -0.80 2.53
C ALA A 258 8.37 -1.93 1.57
N VAL A 259 9.46 -2.64 1.88
CA VAL A 259 9.89 -3.81 1.09
C VAL A 259 8.99 -5.02 1.37
N ALA A 260 8.58 -5.22 2.63
CA ALA A 260 7.71 -6.31 3.04
C ALA A 260 6.32 -6.22 2.37
N GLU A 261 5.70 -5.04 2.39
CA GLU A 261 4.41 -4.72 1.78
C GLU A 261 4.41 -5.05 0.28
N VAL A 262 5.36 -4.49 -0.49
CA VAL A 262 5.48 -4.75 -1.94
C VAL A 262 5.71 -6.23 -2.22
N THR A 263 6.51 -6.90 -1.39
CA THR A 263 6.75 -8.35 -1.52
C THR A 263 5.47 -9.14 -1.27
N ALA A 264 4.71 -8.80 -0.23
CA ALA A 264 3.44 -9.44 0.10
C ALA A 264 2.38 -9.25 -0.99
N SER A 265 2.18 -8.02 -1.48
CA SER A 265 1.22 -7.74 -2.55
C SER A 265 1.55 -8.53 -3.84
N LEU A 266 2.83 -8.69 -4.17
CA LEU A 266 3.24 -9.53 -5.30
C LEU A 266 3.02 -11.02 -5.03
N ILE A 267 3.32 -11.50 -3.82
CA ILE A 267 3.04 -12.88 -3.41
C ILE A 267 1.55 -13.22 -3.56
N GLU A 268 0.67 -12.29 -3.20
CA GLU A 268 -0.79 -12.44 -3.33
C GLU A 268 -1.26 -12.44 -4.78
N LYS A 269 -0.78 -11.49 -5.59
CA LYS A 269 -1.21 -11.33 -6.98
C LYS A 269 -0.67 -12.44 -7.89
N HIS A 270 0.52 -12.92 -7.59
CA HIS A 270 1.36 -13.62 -8.57
C HIS A 270 2.09 -14.84 -8.02
N GLY A 271 2.18 -14.98 -6.71
CA GLY A 271 3.11 -15.89 -6.07
C GLY A 271 4.52 -15.31 -5.92
N ALA A 272 5.39 -16.09 -5.27
CA ALA A 272 6.76 -15.72 -4.98
C ALA A 272 7.63 -16.16 -6.14
N ASP A 273 7.64 -15.32 -7.18
CA ASP A 273 8.37 -15.61 -8.41
C ASP A 273 9.27 -14.44 -8.85
N LYS A 274 9.82 -14.56 -10.07
CA LYS A 274 10.85 -13.68 -10.61
C LYS A 274 10.38 -12.22 -10.69
N ARG A 275 9.07 -11.97 -10.69
CA ARG A 275 8.46 -10.62 -10.73
C ARG A 275 8.80 -9.79 -9.50
N ILE A 276 8.99 -10.42 -8.34
CA ILE A 276 9.47 -9.72 -7.13
C ILE A 276 10.86 -9.14 -7.37
N GLY A 277 11.78 -9.97 -7.89
CA GLY A 277 13.11 -9.51 -8.26
C GLY A 277 13.08 -8.41 -9.31
N MET A 278 12.23 -8.56 -10.33
CA MET A 278 12.07 -7.55 -11.38
C MET A 278 11.53 -6.21 -10.86
N LYS A 279 10.49 -6.22 -10.02
CA LYS A 279 9.91 -5.02 -9.38
C LYS A 279 10.98 -4.21 -8.66
N PHE A 280 11.83 -4.88 -7.87
CA PHE A 280 12.89 -4.20 -7.13
C PHE A 280 14.06 -3.75 -8.03
N ARG A 281 14.38 -4.47 -9.11
CA ARG A 281 15.38 -4.01 -10.10
C ARG A 281 14.94 -2.72 -10.79
N MET A 282 13.70 -2.66 -11.27
CA MET A 282 13.12 -1.49 -11.94
C MET A 282 12.97 -0.28 -11.00
N ASN A 283 12.85 -0.52 -9.70
CA ASN A 283 12.67 0.51 -8.68
C ASN A 283 13.85 0.59 -7.69
N ARG A 284 15.07 0.31 -8.14
CA ARG A 284 16.26 0.20 -7.28
C ARG A 284 16.58 1.43 -6.42
N LYS A 285 16.13 2.62 -6.84
CA LYS A 285 16.32 3.88 -6.10
C LYS A 285 15.25 4.11 -5.02
N LYS A 286 14.10 3.43 -5.12
CA LYS A 286 12.95 3.62 -4.23
C LYS A 286 13.05 2.85 -2.91
N TYR A 287 13.78 1.74 -2.90
CA TYR A 287 13.82 0.79 -1.78
C TYR A 287 15.25 0.57 -1.24
N ASP A 288 15.36 0.18 0.03
CA ASP A 288 16.66 -0.08 0.65
C ASP A 288 17.30 -1.35 0.05
N ALA A 289 18.42 -1.18 -0.64
CA ALA A 289 19.11 -2.26 -1.32
C ALA A 289 19.52 -3.42 -0.39
N ASN A 290 19.84 -3.13 0.88
CA ASN A 290 20.21 -4.17 1.84
C ASN A 290 19.00 -5.03 2.23
N VAL A 291 17.82 -4.40 2.32
CA VAL A 291 16.56 -5.08 2.62
C VAL A 291 16.08 -5.88 1.42
N VAL A 292 16.16 -5.31 0.21
CA VAL A 292 15.87 -6.05 -1.04
C VAL A 292 16.75 -7.30 -1.17
N ALA A 293 18.04 -7.21 -0.82
CA ALA A 293 18.93 -8.36 -0.82
C ALA A 293 18.56 -9.44 0.22
N LEU A 294 17.77 -9.12 1.25
CA LEU A 294 17.20 -10.12 2.16
C LEU A 294 16.05 -10.87 1.49
N VAL A 295 15.20 -10.20 0.71
CA VAL A 295 14.11 -10.85 -0.04
C VAL A 295 14.67 -11.94 -0.95
N SER A 296 15.68 -11.62 -1.77
CA SER A 296 16.31 -12.61 -2.66
C SER A 296 16.93 -13.80 -1.92
N ARG A 297 17.36 -13.61 -0.66
CA ARG A 297 17.91 -14.67 0.18
C ARG A 297 16.83 -15.52 0.86
N LEU A 298 15.68 -14.95 1.16
CA LEU A 298 14.55 -15.64 1.78
C LEU A 298 13.82 -16.53 0.76
N PHE A 299 13.66 -16.04 -0.47
CA PHE A 299 12.97 -16.74 -1.55
C PHE A 299 13.96 -17.32 -2.56
N ARG A 300 15.00 -18.05 -2.09
CA ARG A 300 16.03 -18.65 -2.98
C ARG A 300 15.35 -19.45 -4.09
N SER A 301 15.73 -19.12 -5.33
CA SER A 301 15.08 -19.51 -6.58
C SER A 301 13.58 -19.25 -6.59
N PHE A 302 13.22 -18.06 -7.05
CA PHE A 302 11.91 -17.78 -7.62
C PHE A 302 11.64 -18.75 -8.78
N GLU A 303 11.05 -19.91 -8.49
CA GLU A 303 10.57 -20.79 -9.55
C GLU A 303 9.44 -20.06 -10.29
N LEU A 304 9.52 -20.10 -11.62
CA LEU A 304 8.47 -19.56 -12.48
C LEU A 304 7.18 -20.32 -12.18
N GLN A 305 6.21 -19.65 -11.57
CA GLN A 305 4.84 -20.15 -11.58
C GLN A 305 4.31 -19.93 -13.00
N PRO A 306 3.68 -20.94 -13.64
CA PRO A 306 3.10 -20.76 -14.96
C PRO A 306 2.15 -19.56 -14.93
N SER A 307 2.48 -18.53 -15.70
CA SER A 307 1.57 -17.42 -15.96
C SER A 307 0.28 -17.97 -16.56
N GLU A 308 -0.86 -17.33 -16.27
CA GLU A 308 -2.05 -17.49 -17.10
C GLU A 308 -1.70 -17.28 -18.57
N LYS A 309 -2.48 -17.90 -19.46
CA LYS A 309 -2.25 -17.84 -20.91
C LYS A 309 -1.98 -16.40 -21.34
N LEU A 310 -0.87 -16.26 -22.05
CA LEU A 310 -0.47 -15.08 -22.79
C LEU A 310 -1.62 -14.48 -23.59
N ASP A 311 -1.94 -13.23 -23.31
CA ASP A 311 -2.69 -12.39 -24.25
C ASP A 311 -1.67 -11.63 -25.11
N GLU A 312 -1.22 -12.29 -26.17
CA GLU A 312 -0.30 -11.70 -27.15
C GLU A 312 -0.88 -10.42 -27.75
N ALA A 313 -2.22 -10.34 -27.91
CA ALA A 313 -2.88 -9.15 -28.43
C ALA A 313 -2.82 -8.00 -27.41
N TYR A 314 -2.98 -8.29 -26.11
CA TYR A 314 -2.78 -7.32 -25.04
C TYR A 314 -1.35 -6.75 -25.06
N LEU A 315 -0.33 -7.63 -25.04
CA LEU A 315 1.07 -7.21 -25.05
C LEU A 315 1.39 -6.36 -26.28
N MET A 316 0.97 -6.83 -27.46
CA MET A 316 1.16 -6.13 -28.73
C MET A 316 0.58 -4.72 -28.71
N THR A 317 -0.66 -4.60 -28.24
CA THR A 317 -1.40 -3.34 -28.20
C THR A 317 -0.73 -2.37 -27.25
N HIS A 318 -0.39 -2.81 -26.03
CA HIS A 318 0.21 -1.95 -25.01
C HIS A 318 1.63 -1.53 -25.35
N LEU A 319 2.46 -2.43 -25.90
CA LEU A 319 3.81 -2.10 -26.34
C LEU A 319 3.78 -1.07 -27.50
N THR A 320 2.90 -1.27 -28.47
CA THR A 320 2.75 -0.31 -29.59
C THR A 320 2.31 1.07 -29.09
N GLN A 321 1.37 1.12 -28.16
CA GLN A 321 0.94 2.39 -27.55
C GLN A 321 2.05 3.05 -26.75
N LEU A 322 2.81 2.27 -25.98
CA LEU A 322 3.96 2.77 -25.21
C LEU A 322 5.03 3.40 -26.12
N GLY A 323 5.32 2.77 -27.26
CA GLY A 323 6.23 3.35 -28.27
C GLY A 323 5.75 4.71 -28.76
N ARG A 324 4.48 4.82 -29.14
CA ARG A 324 3.87 6.08 -29.57
C ARG A 324 3.91 7.15 -28.48
N LEU A 325 3.59 6.80 -27.23
CA LEU A 325 3.64 7.72 -26.10
C LEU A 325 5.03 8.36 -25.95
N PHE A 326 6.08 7.54 -26.08
CA PHE A 326 7.44 8.02 -25.97
C PHE A 326 7.93 8.79 -27.20
N GLU A 327 7.50 8.42 -28.40
CA GLU A 327 7.78 9.19 -29.62
C GLU A 327 7.12 10.58 -29.57
N ASP A 328 5.86 10.63 -29.17
CA ASP A 328 5.10 11.88 -29.05
C ASP A 328 5.65 12.77 -27.94
N TRP A 329 6.08 12.18 -26.80
CA TRP A 329 6.82 12.92 -25.79
C TRP A 329 8.13 13.49 -26.33
N ALA A 330 8.91 12.70 -27.07
CA ALA A 330 10.17 13.17 -27.65
C ALA A 330 9.95 14.30 -28.67
N ALA A 331 8.86 14.25 -29.43
CA ALA A 331 8.43 15.34 -30.31
C ALA A 331 8.05 16.60 -29.53
N LEU A 332 7.20 16.46 -28.50
CA LEU A 332 6.82 17.55 -27.60
C LEU A 332 8.04 18.18 -26.92
N ARG A 333 8.98 17.37 -26.43
CA ARG A 333 10.19 17.83 -25.73
C ARG A 333 11.05 18.77 -26.56
N LYS A 334 11.09 18.59 -27.89
CA LYS A 334 11.80 19.47 -28.85
C LYS A 334 11.17 20.85 -28.97
N THR A 335 9.88 20.98 -28.67
CA THR A 335 9.15 22.26 -28.69
C THR A 335 9.35 23.08 -27.41
N ILE A 336 9.80 22.44 -26.32
CA ILE A 336 9.98 23.08 -25.02
C ILE A 336 11.22 23.97 -25.07
N THR A 337 11.00 25.29 -24.97
CA THR A 337 12.08 26.28 -24.95
C THR A 337 12.86 26.24 -23.64
N ARG A 338 14.06 26.84 -23.61
CA ARG A 338 14.85 26.97 -22.38
C ARG A 338 14.09 27.72 -21.27
N THR A 339 13.30 28.73 -21.65
CA THR A 339 12.45 29.51 -20.73
C THR A 339 11.26 28.72 -20.17
N ASP A 340 10.79 27.72 -20.91
CA ASP A 340 9.69 26.85 -20.46
C ASP A 340 10.19 25.64 -19.66
N LEU A 341 11.44 25.23 -19.88
CA LEU A 341 12.01 24.05 -19.24
C LEU A 341 12.01 24.15 -17.72
N GLU A 342 12.31 25.32 -17.14
CA GLU A 342 12.27 25.50 -15.69
C GLU A 342 10.88 25.22 -15.12
N ARG A 343 9.83 25.60 -15.85
CA ARG A 343 8.42 25.43 -15.44
C ARG A 343 7.99 23.97 -15.47
N VAL A 344 8.41 23.24 -16.49
CA VAL A 344 8.00 21.84 -16.70
C VAL A 344 9.08 20.84 -16.25
N SER A 345 10.11 21.30 -15.54
CA SER A 345 11.29 20.50 -15.18
C SER A 345 10.91 19.23 -14.41
N ALA A 346 10.00 19.35 -13.43
CA ALA A 346 9.49 18.21 -12.67
C ALA A 346 8.82 17.15 -13.57
N LEU A 347 7.95 17.58 -14.51
CA LEU A 347 7.32 16.68 -15.48
C LEU A 347 8.39 16.01 -16.37
N VAL A 348 9.34 16.79 -16.88
CA VAL A 348 10.44 16.27 -17.72
C VAL A 348 11.26 15.23 -16.96
N ASP A 349 11.61 15.50 -15.72
CA ASP A 349 12.38 14.58 -14.88
C ASP A 349 11.60 13.30 -14.58
N ARG A 350 10.29 13.39 -14.36
CA ARG A 350 9.42 12.23 -14.16
C ARG A 350 9.34 11.37 -15.41
N VAL A 351 9.12 11.96 -16.59
CA VAL A 351 9.09 11.20 -17.84
C VAL A 351 10.45 10.58 -18.16
N ASN A 352 11.55 11.30 -17.91
CA ASN A 352 12.91 10.76 -18.02
C ASN A 352 13.15 9.56 -17.09
N ALA A 353 12.59 9.57 -15.88
CA ALA A 353 12.65 8.42 -14.98
C ALA A 353 11.90 7.20 -15.55
N LEU A 354 10.76 7.39 -16.22
CA LEU A 354 10.04 6.32 -16.92
C LEU A 354 10.87 5.74 -18.07
N TYR A 355 11.55 6.60 -18.85
CA TYR A 355 12.47 6.15 -19.89
C TYR A 355 13.62 5.30 -19.34
N MET A 356 14.23 5.75 -18.24
CA MET A 356 15.30 5.00 -17.59
C MET A 356 14.82 3.66 -17.04
N LEU A 357 13.57 3.56 -16.58
CA LEU A 357 12.97 2.31 -16.11
C LEU A 357 12.95 1.26 -17.24
N VAL A 358 12.53 1.64 -18.45
CA VAL A 358 12.52 0.74 -19.62
C VAL A 358 13.95 0.27 -19.94
N ILE A 359 14.92 1.19 -19.99
CA ILE A 359 16.32 0.85 -20.27
C ILE A 359 16.90 -0.07 -19.18
N GLU A 360 16.66 0.23 -17.90
CA GLU A 360 17.14 -0.55 -16.76
C GLU A 360 16.52 -1.94 -16.68
N ALA A 361 15.31 -2.11 -17.23
CA ALA A 361 14.68 -3.42 -17.40
C ALA A 361 15.28 -4.24 -18.56
N GLY A 362 16.22 -3.67 -19.33
CA GLY A 362 16.92 -4.36 -20.42
C GLY A 362 16.33 -4.11 -21.81
N PHE A 363 15.47 -3.09 -21.94
CA PHE A 363 14.63 -2.88 -23.10
C PHE A 363 15.03 -1.60 -23.86
N ASP A 364 15.33 -1.73 -25.17
CA ASP A 364 15.71 -0.62 -26.06
C ASP A 364 14.45 0.06 -26.66
N GLN A 365 14.39 1.39 -26.56
CA GLN A 365 13.23 2.23 -26.88
C GLN A 365 12.96 2.34 -28.38
N CYS A 366 13.99 2.25 -29.21
CA CYS A 366 13.86 2.44 -30.66
C CYS A 366 13.37 1.20 -31.40
N ARG A 367 13.16 0.08 -30.69
CA ARG A 367 12.89 -1.22 -31.29
C ARG A 367 11.84 -2.01 -30.53
N ILE A 368 10.78 -1.35 -30.05
CA ILE A 368 9.60 -2.04 -29.49
C ILE A 368 9.02 -3.07 -30.50
N GLU A 369 9.21 -2.82 -31.79
CA GLU A 369 8.87 -3.74 -32.89
C GLU A 369 9.70 -5.05 -32.89
N ASP A 370 10.95 -5.03 -32.40
CA ASP A 370 11.76 -6.24 -32.20
C ASP A 370 11.18 -7.11 -31.06
N PHE A 371 10.40 -6.53 -30.14
CA PHE A 371 9.74 -7.24 -29.03
C PHE A 371 8.61 -8.09 -29.55
N LEU A 372 7.90 -7.62 -30.58
CA LEU A 372 6.77 -8.34 -31.12
C LEU A 372 7.16 -9.40 -32.17
N LEU A 373 8.40 -9.35 -32.67
CA LEU A 373 9.08 -10.50 -33.29
C LEU A 373 9.48 -11.57 -32.26
N LEU A 374 9.94 -11.17 -31.07
CA LEU A 374 10.25 -12.08 -29.97
C LEU A 374 8.98 -12.68 -29.33
N ALA A 375 7.89 -11.90 -29.24
CA ALA A 375 6.61 -12.30 -28.64
C ALA A 375 5.89 -13.42 -29.40
N GLY A 376 6.01 -13.46 -30.73
CA GLY A 376 5.37 -14.47 -31.58
C GLY A 376 5.89 -15.91 -31.37
N GLU A 377 7.02 -16.07 -30.69
CA GLU A 377 7.58 -17.34 -30.21
C GLU A 377 8.09 -17.23 -28.75
N ALA A 378 7.60 -16.25 -27.97
CA ALA A 378 8.25 -15.88 -26.70
C ALA A 378 8.16 -17.00 -25.66
N ASP A 379 9.32 -17.31 -25.08
CA ASP A 379 9.43 -18.03 -23.82
C ASP A 379 8.46 -17.41 -22.78
N PRO A 380 7.68 -18.22 -22.03
CA PRO A 380 6.86 -17.76 -20.91
C PRO A 380 7.59 -16.79 -19.96
N GLU A 381 8.91 -16.90 -19.82
CA GLU A 381 9.72 -15.98 -19.03
C GLU A 381 9.76 -14.56 -19.60
N ILE A 382 10.04 -14.40 -20.90
CA ILE A 382 10.10 -13.09 -21.56
C ILE A 382 8.74 -12.40 -21.47
N SER A 383 7.70 -13.17 -21.73
CA SER A 383 6.30 -12.74 -21.65
C SER A 383 5.92 -12.17 -20.29
N MET A 384 6.26 -12.89 -19.21
CA MET A 384 6.04 -12.44 -17.84
C MET A 384 6.83 -11.15 -17.54
N GLU A 385 8.08 -11.04 -18.01
CA GLU A 385 8.87 -9.83 -17.83
C GLU A 385 8.22 -8.62 -18.52
N LEU A 386 7.73 -8.79 -19.75
CA LEU A 386 7.05 -7.73 -20.48
C LEU A 386 5.74 -7.30 -19.82
N THR A 387 4.91 -8.24 -19.39
CA THR A 387 3.68 -7.92 -18.64
C THR A 387 4.03 -7.15 -17.35
N THR A 388 5.07 -7.58 -16.63
CA THR A 388 5.50 -6.92 -15.38
C THR A 388 6.02 -5.51 -15.63
N LEU A 389 6.72 -5.28 -16.75
CA LEU A 389 7.14 -3.95 -17.17
C LEU A 389 5.94 -3.05 -17.51
N ILE A 390 4.98 -3.56 -18.27
CA ILE A 390 3.77 -2.81 -18.67
C ILE A 390 2.95 -2.44 -17.44
N ASP A 391 2.71 -3.39 -16.53
CA ASP A 391 2.03 -3.16 -15.24
C ASP A 391 2.74 -2.07 -14.43
N GLU A 392 4.07 -2.12 -14.36
CA GLU A 392 4.87 -1.11 -13.66
C GLU A 392 4.75 0.27 -14.30
N LEU A 393 4.84 0.36 -15.62
CA LEU A 393 4.70 1.60 -16.35
C LEU A 393 3.30 2.19 -16.20
N ASN A 394 2.25 1.36 -16.32
CA ASN A 394 0.86 1.77 -16.11
C ASN A 394 0.71 2.39 -14.71
N TRP A 395 1.24 1.73 -13.67
CA TRP A 395 1.23 2.27 -12.31
C TRP A 395 1.97 3.61 -12.20
N GLN A 396 3.17 3.74 -12.77
CA GLN A 396 3.94 4.99 -12.70
C GLN A 396 3.31 6.12 -13.53
N PHE A 397 2.65 5.81 -14.65
CA PHE A 397 1.89 6.78 -15.43
C PHE A 397 0.65 7.27 -14.68
N ARG A 398 -0.07 6.39 -13.96
CA ARG A 398 -1.17 6.80 -13.06
C ARG A 398 -0.68 7.72 -11.94
N ALA A 399 0.49 7.42 -11.38
CA ALA A 399 1.14 8.29 -10.39
C ALA A 399 1.51 9.66 -11.02
N LEU A 400 2.08 9.66 -12.22
CA LEU A 400 2.39 10.89 -12.96
C LEU A 400 1.15 11.76 -13.19
N LEU A 401 0.04 11.18 -13.65
CA LEU A 401 -1.21 11.91 -13.84
C LEU A 401 -1.68 12.57 -12.54
N THR A 402 -1.60 11.83 -11.43
CA THR A 402 -1.98 12.34 -10.10
C THR A 402 -1.05 13.47 -9.64
N ASP A 403 0.26 13.37 -9.88
CA ASP A 403 1.24 14.41 -9.55
C ASP A 403 0.97 15.69 -10.35
N VAL A 404 0.72 15.55 -11.66
CA VAL A 404 0.42 16.68 -12.55
C VAL A 404 -0.87 17.39 -12.14
N GLU A 405 -1.93 16.65 -11.78
CA GLU A 405 -3.17 17.23 -11.26
C GLU A 405 -2.98 18.06 -9.98
N ARG A 406 -1.97 17.71 -9.18
CA ARG A 406 -1.61 18.40 -7.94
C ARG A 406 -0.64 19.55 -8.17
N ASP A 407 -0.04 19.68 -9.36
CA ASP A 407 0.98 20.67 -9.63
C ASP A 407 0.36 21.97 -10.20
N PRO A 408 0.28 23.05 -9.40
CA PRO A 408 -0.25 24.32 -9.86
C PRO A 408 0.62 25.00 -10.94
N SER A 409 1.88 24.59 -11.11
CA SER A 409 2.76 25.14 -12.15
C SER A 409 2.39 24.63 -13.55
N LEU A 410 1.74 23.46 -13.63
CA LEU A 410 1.25 22.84 -14.86
C LEU A 410 -0.21 23.19 -15.17
N SER A 411 -0.95 23.73 -14.19
CA SER A 411 -2.37 24.11 -14.34
C SER A 411 -2.58 25.63 -14.34
N GLY A 412 -2.85 26.22 -15.52
CA GLY A 412 -3.39 27.59 -15.65
C GLY A 412 -2.48 28.64 -16.32
N LYS A 413 -2.84 29.93 -16.12
CA LYS A 413 -2.42 31.14 -16.89
C LYS A 413 -0.92 31.41 -17.03
N GLN A 414 -0.04 30.59 -16.46
CA GLN A 414 1.41 30.77 -16.46
C GLN A 414 2.14 29.91 -17.51
N CYS A 415 1.47 28.90 -18.08
CA CYS A 415 2.02 28.09 -19.18
C CYS A 415 1.58 28.66 -20.55
N PRO A 416 2.49 28.81 -21.53
CA PRO A 416 2.11 29.19 -22.89
C PRO A 416 1.04 28.24 -23.46
N VAL A 417 0.00 28.80 -24.09
CA VAL A 417 -1.17 28.04 -24.57
C VAL A 417 -0.78 26.83 -25.44
N ALA A 418 0.20 27.01 -26.33
CA ALA A 418 0.68 25.93 -27.21
C ALA A 418 1.39 24.80 -26.44
N LEU A 419 2.17 25.15 -25.40
CA LEU A 419 2.85 24.17 -24.57
C LEU A 419 1.86 23.41 -23.69
N ALA A 420 0.92 24.14 -23.07
CA ALA A 420 -0.17 23.54 -22.29
C ALA A 420 -0.99 22.56 -23.15
N ALA A 421 -1.40 22.96 -24.35
CA ALA A 421 -2.14 22.09 -25.26
C ALA A 421 -1.33 20.84 -25.69
N GLY A 422 -0.02 20.98 -25.89
CA GLY A 422 0.85 19.85 -26.19
C GLY A 422 0.98 18.87 -25.02
N ILE A 423 1.15 19.38 -23.81
CA ILE A 423 1.20 18.57 -22.58
C ILE A 423 -0.15 17.89 -22.34
N ASP A 424 -1.26 18.62 -22.42
CA ASP A 424 -2.60 18.08 -22.23
C ASP A 424 -2.93 16.98 -23.25
N GLY A 425 -2.53 17.18 -24.51
CA GLY A 425 -2.68 16.18 -25.56
C GLY A 425 -1.88 14.91 -25.27
N TRP A 426 -0.64 15.05 -24.78
CA TRP A 426 0.17 13.89 -24.38
C TRP A 426 -0.40 13.19 -23.14
N LEU A 427 -0.82 13.93 -22.13
CA LEU A 427 -1.44 13.38 -20.91
C LEU A 427 -2.75 12.64 -21.22
N GLU A 428 -3.51 13.08 -22.23
CA GLU A 428 -4.70 12.36 -22.68
C GLU A 428 -4.35 10.99 -23.28
N GLN A 429 -3.26 10.89 -24.04
CA GLN A 429 -2.77 9.59 -24.50
C GLN A 429 -2.32 8.72 -23.32
N VAL A 430 -1.67 9.31 -22.31
CA VAL A 430 -1.30 8.60 -21.08
C VAL A 430 -2.55 8.06 -20.37
N ARG A 431 -3.64 8.84 -20.29
CA ARG A 431 -4.94 8.37 -19.74
C ARG A 431 -5.48 7.18 -20.52
N GLN A 432 -5.45 7.25 -21.85
CA GLN A 432 -5.89 6.15 -22.72
C GLN A 432 -5.07 4.88 -22.54
N PHE A 433 -3.76 5.01 -22.30
CA PHE A 433 -2.89 3.87 -22.04
C PHE A 433 -3.16 3.23 -20.67
N VAL A 434 -3.41 4.02 -19.64
CA VAL A 434 -3.61 3.47 -18.29
C VAL A 434 -4.98 2.85 -18.09
N ASP A 435 -6.01 3.34 -18.79
CA ASP A 435 -7.42 2.90 -18.63
C ASP A 435 -7.81 1.67 -19.48
N GLN A 436 -6.90 1.19 -20.35
CA GLN A 436 -7.00 -0.10 -21.03
C GLN A 436 -6.40 -1.22 -20.17
#